data_AF-A0ABD5SHM5-F1
#
_entry.id   AF-A0ABD5SHM5-F1
#
_cell.length_a   1.000
_cell.length_b   1.000
_cell.length_c   1.000
_cell.angle_alpha   90.00
_cell.angle_beta   90.00
_cell.angle_gamma   90.00
#
_symmetry.space_group_name_H-M   'P 1'
#
loop_
_entity.id
_entity.type
_entity.pdbx_description
1 polymer ?
#
loop_
_entity_poly.entity_id
_entity_poly.type
_entity_poly.pdbx_seq_one_letter_code
_entity_poly.pdbx_strand_id
1 'polypeptide(L)'
;MDGLTPFAGYNLAVGIVVALELLYFLWLEESVTAYRRFMLLTVAGLVLAVIGGPITELFAPSLIHWVHGIAALLVILGFYDPVLNDVRTTEWARVLLNDPDRIRQQDDWMTPMDDKILEMMHGTNLTLTPSIVAFNTGFSQKEVNRRLIKLADHGFVEKIERGKYRLTRRGEQYLCGQFDTVSITDDETGVQS
;
A
#
# COMPACT_ATOMS: atom_id res chain seq x y z
N MET A 1 13.13 26.71 50.80
CA MET A 1 12.98 25.41 50.11
C MET A 1 11.58 24.95 50.43
N ASP A 2 10.64 25.26 49.56
CA ASP A 2 9.28 24.75 49.72
C ASP A 2 9.37 23.23 49.53
N GLY A 3 8.95 22.49 50.56
CA GLY A 3 9.03 21.03 50.54
C GLY A 3 8.19 20.41 49.41
N LEU A 4 8.30 19.08 49.27
CA LEU A 4 7.44 18.30 48.37
C LEU A 4 5.98 18.70 48.55
N THR A 5 5.43 19.41 47.56
CA THR A 5 4.00 19.69 47.55
C THR A 5 3.26 18.37 47.33
N PRO A 6 2.06 18.18 47.90
CA PRO A 6 1.28 16.96 47.68
C PRO A 6 1.05 16.67 46.18
N PHE A 7 0.92 17.72 45.38
CA PHE A 7 0.77 17.64 43.92
C PHE A 7 2.05 17.16 43.22
N ALA A 8 3.22 17.73 43.55
CA ALA A 8 4.49 17.29 42.96
C ALA A 8 4.85 15.85 43.38
N GLY A 9 4.57 15.47 44.64
CA GLY A 9 4.74 14.10 45.12
C GLY A 9 3.83 13.10 44.41
N TYR A 10 2.56 13.46 44.18
CA TYR A 10 1.63 12.65 43.39
C TYR A 10 2.09 12.48 41.95
N ASN A 11 2.48 13.56 41.27
CA ASN A 11 2.95 13.50 39.87
C ASN A 11 4.20 12.63 39.72
N LEU A 12 5.15 12.75 40.65
CA LEU A 12 6.35 11.91 40.65
C LEU A 12 6.00 10.43 40.88
N ALA A 13 5.11 10.13 41.82
CA ALA A 13 4.70 8.75 42.10
C ALA A 13 4.00 8.10 40.90
N VAL A 14 3.01 8.78 40.31
CA VAL A 14 2.35 8.33 39.08
C VAL A 14 3.38 8.17 37.96
N GLY A 15 4.31 9.12 37.85
CA GLY A 15 5.30 9.08 36.79
C GLY A 15 6.27 7.92 36.89
N ILE A 16 6.67 7.54 38.11
CA ILE A 16 7.48 6.34 38.36
C ILE A 16 6.72 5.09 37.94
N VAL A 17 5.43 4.96 38.29
CA VAL A 17 4.60 3.81 37.90
C VAL A 17 4.53 3.67 36.38
N VAL A 18 4.19 4.76 35.68
CA VAL A 18 4.10 4.76 34.21
C VAL A 18 5.44 4.43 33.56
N ALA A 19 6.55 4.97 34.08
CA ALA A 19 7.88 4.65 33.55
C ALA A 19 8.23 3.17 33.73
N LEU A 20 7.89 2.57 34.88
CA LEU A 20 8.10 1.15 35.13
C LEU A 20 7.25 0.28 34.18
N GLU A 21 5.99 0.67 33.94
CA GLU A 21 5.13 -0.01 32.97
C GLU A 21 5.70 0.06 31.55
N LEU A 22 6.13 1.24 31.10
CA LEU A 22 6.76 1.42 29.79
C LEU A 22 8.02 0.56 29.64
N LEU A 23 8.87 0.52 30.67
CA LEU A 23 10.08 -0.31 30.68
C LEU A 23 9.76 -1.81 30.72
N TYR A 24 8.70 -2.20 31.43
CA TYR A 24 8.23 -3.58 31.49
C TYR A 24 7.69 -4.05 30.13
N PHE A 25 6.87 -3.23 29.45
CA PHE A 25 6.39 -3.54 28.11
C PHE A 25 7.53 -3.65 27.10
N LEU A 26 8.47 -2.70 27.17
CA LEU A 26 9.68 -2.74 26.34
C LEU A 26 10.51 -4.02 26.57
N TRP A 27 10.47 -4.56 27.80
CA TRP A 27 11.16 -5.82 28.13
C TRP A 27 10.40 -7.06 27.64
N LEU A 28 9.07 -7.03 27.61
CA LEU A 28 8.24 -8.13 27.13
C LEU A 28 8.23 -8.30 25.60
N GLU A 29 8.39 -7.21 24.85
CA GLU A 29 8.39 -7.28 23.39
C GLU A 29 9.71 -7.88 22.85
N GLU A 30 9.60 -8.96 22.05
CA GLU A 30 10.66 -9.35 21.12
C GLU A 30 10.77 -8.28 20.03
N SER A 31 11.47 -7.20 20.33
CA SER A 31 11.60 -6.07 19.40
C SER A 31 12.25 -6.52 18.10
N VAL A 32 11.55 -6.37 16.98
CA VAL A 32 12.14 -6.51 15.64
C VAL A 32 13.33 -5.53 15.57
N THR A 33 14.52 -6.06 15.35
CA THR A 33 15.80 -5.31 15.44
C THR A 33 15.83 -4.05 14.59
N ALA A 34 15.04 -4.01 13.50
CA ALA A 34 14.86 -2.86 12.63
C ALA A 34 14.32 -1.61 13.36
N TYR A 35 13.31 -1.75 14.21
CA TYR A 35 12.63 -0.61 14.84
C TYR A 35 13.05 -0.36 16.28
N ARG A 36 13.87 -1.24 16.85
CA ARG A 36 14.31 -1.18 18.24
C ARG A 36 14.89 0.18 18.63
N ARG A 37 15.68 0.82 17.75
CA ARG A 37 16.31 2.12 18.05
C ARG A 37 15.29 3.24 18.18
N PHE A 38 14.27 3.25 17.33
CA PHE A 38 13.22 4.26 17.30
C PHE A 38 12.27 4.11 18.48
N MET A 39 11.86 2.87 18.77
CA MET A 39 11.08 2.54 19.96
C MET A 39 11.80 2.95 21.25
N LEU A 40 13.11 2.70 21.35
CA LEU A 40 13.92 3.15 22.49
C LEU A 40 13.95 4.67 22.65
N LEU A 41 14.03 5.43 21.56
CA LEU A 41 13.96 6.90 21.60
C LEU A 41 12.61 7.40 22.08
N THR A 42 11.50 6.80 21.61
CA THR A 42 10.15 7.14 22.07
C THR A 42 9.98 6.85 23.56
N VAL A 43 10.37 5.65 24.02
CA VAL A 43 10.27 5.27 25.43
C VAL A 43 11.17 6.16 26.29
N ALA A 44 12.41 6.46 25.85
CA ALA A 44 13.30 7.36 26.57
C ALA A 44 12.71 8.78 26.69
N GLY A 45 12.10 9.30 25.63
CA GLY A 45 11.39 10.58 25.66
C GLY A 45 10.20 10.59 26.62
N LEU A 46 9.38 9.54 26.62
CA LEU A 46 8.24 9.41 27.54
C LEU A 46 8.67 9.30 29.00
N VAL A 47 9.68 8.48 29.29
CA VAL A 47 10.25 8.36 30.64
C VAL A 47 10.82 9.70 31.11
N LEU A 48 11.53 10.41 30.25
CA LEU A 48 12.06 11.75 30.55
C LEU A 48 10.95 12.76 30.81
N ALA A 49 9.85 12.74 30.06
CA ALA A 49 8.71 13.63 30.31
C ALA A 49 8.06 13.34 31.67
N VAL A 50 7.80 12.06 31.93
CA VAL A 50 6.94 11.62 33.03
C VAL A 50 7.67 11.61 34.38
N ILE A 51 8.98 11.34 34.41
CA ILE A 51 9.81 11.42 35.63
C ILE A 51 10.59 12.73 35.68
N GLY A 52 11.22 13.12 34.56
CA GLY A 52 12.10 14.28 34.51
C GLY A 52 11.37 15.59 34.75
N GLY A 53 10.11 15.73 34.29
CA GLY A 53 9.28 16.90 34.57
C GLY A 53 9.09 17.15 36.08
N PRO A 54 8.51 16.21 36.84
CA PRO A 54 8.33 16.35 38.29
C PRO A 54 9.64 16.53 39.07
N ILE A 55 10.72 15.82 38.72
CA ILE A 55 12.03 16.01 39.36
C ILE A 55 12.54 17.44 39.10
N THR A 56 12.44 17.92 37.87
CA THR A 56 12.94 19.25 37.51
C THR A 56 12.12 20.35 38.18
N GLU A 57 10.81 20.16 38.32
CA GLU A 57 9.94 21.05 39.09
C GLU A 57 10.37 21.19 40.56
N LEU A 58 10.86 20.10 41.17
CA LEU A 58 11.32 20.10 42.56
C LEU A 58 12.70 20.75 42.76
N PHE A 59 13.64 20.52 41.85
CA PHE A 59 15.05 20.88 42.06
C PHE A 59 15.55 22.04 41.18
N ALA A 60 14.99 22.22 39.99
CA ALA A 60 15.42 23.22 39.02
C ALA A 60 14.26 23.75 38.16
N PRO A 61 13.27 24.46 38.73
CA PRO A 61 12.07 24.88 38.02
C PRO A 61 12.34 25.68 36.74
N SER A 62 13.44 26.43 36.69
CA SER A 62 13.85 27.21 35.52
C SER A 62 14.17 26.35 34.29
N LEU A 63 14.45 25.06 34.48
CA LEU A 63 14.78 24.12 33.41
C LEU A 63 13.58 23.29 32.93
N ILE A 64 12.39 23.46 33.51
CA ILE A 64 11.24 22.59 33.23
C ILE A 64 10.86 22.57 31.74
N HIS A 65 10.87 23.72 31.07
CA HIS A 65 10.56 23.82 29.64
C HIS A 65 11.62 23.15 28.75
N TRP A 66 12.89 23.20 29.16
CA TRP A 66 13.97 22.52 28.45
C TRP A 66 13.81 21.00 28.52
N VAL A 67 13.46 20.47 29.69
CA VAL A 67 13.23 19.04 29.89
C VAL A 67 12.03 18.56 29.07
N HIS A 68 10.92 19.32 29.07
CA HIS A 68 9.77 19.01 28.22
C HIS A 68 10.11 19.09 26.72
N GLY A 69 10.86 20.10 26.29
CA GLY A 69 11.29 20.24 24.90
C GLY A 69 12.18 19.10 24.42
N ILE A 70 13.14 18.66 25.25
CA ILE A 70 14.01 17.52 24.95
C ILE A 70 13.20 16.21 24.90
N ALA A 71 12.28 16.01 25.84
CA ALA A 71 11.41 14.84 25.85
C ALA A 71 10.53 14.77 24.59
N ALA A 72 9.91 15.90 24.20
CA ALA A 72 9.12 16.00 22.98
C ALA A 72 9.96 15.71 21.73
N LEU A 73 11.20 16.24 21.67
CA LEU A 73 12.12 15.99 20.55
C LEU A 73 12.46 14.49 20.43
N LEU A 74 12.75 13.81 21.54
CA LEU A 74 13.03 12.38 21.55
C LEU A 74 11.83 11.55 21.06
N VAL A 75 10.61 11.92 21.47
CA VAL A 75 9.38 11.28 21.00
C VAL A 75 9.19 11.51 19.49
N ILE A 76 9.37 12.74 19.00
CA ILE A 76 9.26 13.07 17.57
C ILE A 76 10.28 12.26 16.75
N LEU A 77 11.54 12.20 17.20
CA LEU A 77 12.58 11.43 16.52
C LEU A 77 12.31 9.93 16.58
N GLY A 78 11.77 9.43 17.69
CA GLY A 78 11.34 8.03 17.83
C GLY A 78 10.19 7.66 16.88
N PHE A 79 9.32 8.61 16.53
CA PHE A 79 8.27 8.39 15.52
C PHE A 79 8.72 8.61 14.08
N TYR A 80 9.93 9.12 13.83
CA TYR A 80 10.38 9.50 12.49
C TYR A 80 10.34 8.33 11.49
N ASP A 81 10.94 7.19 11.82
CA ASP A 81 11.01 6.04 10.90
C ASP A 81 9.73 5.20 10.87
N PRO A 82 9.08 4.84 11.99
CA PRO A 82 7.81 4.11 11.97
C PRO A 82 6.66 4.85 11.28
N VAL A 83 6.68 6.19 11.21
CA VAL A 83 5.61 6.95 10.55
C VAL A 83 5.91 7.21 9.07
N LEU A 84 7.19 7.37 8.70
CA LEU A 84 7.58 7.74 7.34
C LEU A 84 7.96 6.53 6.47
N ASN A 85 8.32 5.40 7.07
CA ASN A 85 8.90 4.24 6.38
C ASN A 85 8.02 2.98 6.42
N ASP A 86 6.91 3.03 7.16
CA ASP A 86 6.04 1.89 7.39
C ASP A 86 5.22 1.56 6.14
N VAL A 87 5.62 0.50 5.43
CA VAL A 87 4.74 -0.57 4.89
C VAL A 87 3.68 -0.16 3.85
N ARG A 88 3.51 1.14 3.58
CA ARG A 88 2.49 1.73 2.70
C ARG A 88 2.84 1.58 1.23
N THR A 89 4.08 1.29 0.89
CA THR A 89 4.44 1.01 -0.52
C THR A 89 4.30 -0.47 -0.83
N THR A 90 4.70 -1.36 0.08
CA THR A 90 4.68 -2.81 -0.15
C THR A 90 3.31 -3.45 0.07
N GLU A 91 2.53 -3.03 1.08
CA GLU A 91 1.17 -3.57 1.27
C GLU A 91 0.18 -3.00 0.26
N TRP A 92 0.33 -1.74 -0.15
CA TRP A 92 -0.49 -1.20 -1.24
C TRP A 92 -0.12 -1.85 -2.56
N ALA A 93 1.17 -2.12 -2.82
CA ALA A 93 1.55 -2.94 -3.97
C ALA A 93 0.88 -4.32 -3.90
N ARG A 94 0.87 -4.98 -2.74
CA ARG A 94 0.25 -6.30 -2.59
C ARG A 94 -1.28 -6.28 -2.78
N VAL A 95 -1.95 -5.26 -2.23
CA VAL A 95 -3.39 -5.05 -2.41
C VAL A 95 -3.73 -4.69 -3.87
N LEU A 96 -2.92 -3.84 -4.51
CA LEU A 96 -3.06 -3.49 -5.92
C LEU A 96 -2.77 -4.68 -6.85
N LEU A 97 -1.83 -5.56 -6.49
CA LEU A 97 -1.48 -6.76 -7.26
C LEU A 97 -2.49 -7.91 -7.10
N ASN A 98 -3.33 -7.90 -6.07
CA ASN A 98 -4.33 -8.94 -5.86
C ASN A 98 -5.56 -8.80 -6.78
N ASP A 99 -5.89 -7.59 -7.26
CA ASP A 99 -7.00 -7.32 -8.19
C ASP A 99 -6.57 -6.32 -9.30
N PRO A 100 -5.66 -6.71 -10.21
CA PRO A 100 -5.14 -5.81 -11.25
C PRO A 100 -6.23 -5.33 -12.23
N ASP A 101 -7.31 -6.11 -12.42
CA ASP A 101 -8.45 -5.81 -13.28
C ASP A 101 -9.09 -4.45 -12.96
N ARG A 102 -9.01 -3.99 -11.70
CA ARG A 102 -9.59 -2.71 -11.23
C ARG A 102 -8.72 -1.48 -11.51
N ILE A 103 -7.45 -1.69 -11.81
CA ILE A 103 -6.47 -0.61 -12.02
C ILE A 103 -6.24 -0.39 -13.52
N ARG A 104 -6.34 -1.45 -14.32
CA ARG A 104 -6.21 -1.37 -15.78
C ARG A 104 -7.33 -0.50 -16.34
N GLN A 105 -6.97 0.45 -17.21
CA GLN A 105 -7.94 1.30 -17.90
C GLN A 105 -8.68 0.45 -18.94
N GLN A 106 -9.77 -0.18 -18.51
CA GLN A 106 -10.67 -0.93 -19.38
C GLN A 106 -11.42 0.03 -20.30
N ASP A 107 -11.48 -0.29 -21.59
CA ASP A 107 -12.37 0.41 -22.51
C ASP A 107 -13.83 0.12 -22.14
N ASP A 108 -14.75 1.06 -22.40
CA ASP A 108 -16.18 0.97 -22.02
C ASP A 108 -16.90 -0.31 -22.50
N TRP A 109 -16.37 -0.97 -23.54
CA TRP A 109 -16.94 -2.17 -24.13
C TRP A 109 -16.45 -3.47 -23.48
N MET A 110 -15.35 -3.39 -22.71
CA MET A 110 -14.71 -4.52 -22.04
C MET A 110 -15.50 -4.96 -20.80
N THR A 111 -15.30 -6.20 -20.40
CA THR A 111 -15.82 -6.75 -19.15
C THR A 111 -14.69 -7.38 -18.34
N PRO A 112 -14.88 -7.63 -17.03
CA PRO A 112 -13.88 -8.33 -16.22
C PRO A 112 -13.50 -9.72 -16.76
N MET A 113 -14.33 -10.30 -17.63
CA MET A 113 -14.02 -11.56 -18.30
C MET A 113 -12.97 -11.40 -19.39
N ASP A 114 -12.93 -10.28 -20.12
CA ASP A 114 -11.89 -10.06 -21.14
C ASP A 114 -10.51 -9.97 -20.52
N ASP A 115 -10.42 -9.27 -19.39
CA ASP A 115 -9.18 -9.09 -18.66
C ASP A 115 -8.57 -10.45 -18.26
N LYS A 116 -9.39 -11.32 -17.66
CA LYS A 116 -9.03 -12.71 -17.34
C LYS A 116 -8.66 -13.56 -18.56
N ILE A 117 -9.32 -13.34 -19.70
CA ILE A 117 -8.97 -14.02 -20.96
C ILE A 117 -7.58 -13.58 -21.42
N LEU A 118 -7.32 -12.26 -21.47
CA LEU A 118 -6.04 -11.70 -21.90
C LEU A 118 -4.90 -12.12 -20.97
N GLU A 119 -5.11 -12.06 -19.66
CA GLU A 119 -4.13 -12.45 -18.65
C GLU A 119 -3.75 -13.93 -18.76
N MET A 120 -4.73 -14.82 -18.93
CA MET A 120 -4.48 -16.24 -19.15
C MET A 120 -3.70 -16.48 -20.45
N MET A 121 -4.07 -15.79 -21.54
CA MET A 121 -3.34 -15.89 -22.81
C MET A 121 -1.89 -15.40 -22.69
N HIS A 122 -1.66 -14.30 -21.96
CA HIS A 122 -0.34 -13.73 -21.73
C HIS A 122 0.59 -14.67 -20.97
N GLY A 123 0.09 -15.34 -19.92
CA GLY A 123 0.87 -16.29 -19.13
C GLY A 123 1.39 -17.49 -19.93
N THR A 124 0.78 -17.82 -21.07
CA THR A 124 1.20 -18.95 -21.92
C THR A 124 2.02 -18.53 -23.15
N ASN A 125 1.78 -17.34 -23.68
CA ASN A 125 2.31 -16.88 -24.97
C ASN A 125 2.08 -17.88 -26.14
N LEU A 126 0.98 -18.64 -26.06
CA LEU A 126 0.61 -19.66 -27.05
C LEU A 126 -0.55 -19.20 -27.94
N THR A 127 -0.68 -19.86 -29.09
CA THR A 127 -1.91 -19.80 -29.87
C THR A 127 -2.95 -20.75 -29.27
N LEU A 128 -4.07 -20.23 -28.80
CA LEU A 128 -5.07 -20.97 -28.04
C LEU A 128 -6.43 -21.05 -28.75
N THR A 129 -7.17 -22.12 -28.47
CA THR A 129 -8.57 -22.26 -28.90
C THR A 129 -9.51 -21.79 -27.78
N PRO A 130 -10.76 -21.39 -28.09
CA PRO A 130 -11.74 -21.02 -27.07
C PRO A 130 -11.97 -22.10 -26.01
N SER A 131 -11.80 -23.38 -26.36
CA SER A 131 -11.95 -24.51 -25.42
C SER A 131 -10.83 -24.52 -24.38
N ILE A 132 -9.58 -24.32 -24.80
CA ILE A 132 -8.44 -24.24 -23.87
C ILE A 132 -8.57 -23.02 -22.98
N VAL A 133 -9.02 -21.89 -23.55
CA VAL A 133 -9.21 -20.66 -22.77
C VAL A 133 -10.32 -20.83 -21.72
N ALA A 134 -11.45 -21.42 -22.10
CA ALA A 134 -12.55 -21.73 -21.18
C ALA A 134 -12.12 -22.68 -20.06
N PHE A 135 -11.36 -23.72 -20.39
CA PHE A 135 -10.87 -24.69 -19.41
C PHE A 135 -10.01 -24.02 -18.32
N ASN A 136 -9.15 -23.06 -18.68
CA ASN A 136 -8.24 -22.42 -17.74
C ASN A 136 -8.84 -21.20 -17.01
N THR A 137 -9.91 -20.61 -17.54
CA THR A 137 -10.56 -19.42 -16.94
C THR A 137 -11.80 -19.76 -16.12
N GLY A 138 -12.34 -20.98 -16.25
CA GLY A 138 -13.59 -21.40 -15.59
C GLY A 138 -14.86 -20.86 -16.24
N PHE A 139 -14.76 -20.10 -17.33
CA PHE A 139 -15.89 -19.61 -18.10
C PHE A 139 -16.39 -20.63 -19.13
N SER A 140 -17.62 -20.45 -19.62
CA SER A 140 -18.14 -21.31 -20.69
C SER A 140 -17.43 -21.05 -22.03
N GLN A 141 -17.20 -22.10 -22.82
CA GLN A 141 -16.59 -21.99 -24.15
C GLN A 141 -17.37 -21.06 -25.10
N LYS A 142 -18.71 -21.05 -25.01
CA LYS A 142 -19.56 -20.16 -25.81
C LYS A 142 -19.28 -18.70 -25.50
N GLU A 143 -19.17 -18.38 -24.21
CA GLU A 143 -18.91 -17.01 -23.76
C GLU A 143 -17.49 -16.56 -24.12
N VAL A 144 -16.50 -17.42 -23.87
CA VAL A 144 -15.11 -17.18 -24.27
C VAL A 144 -14.99 -16.94 -25.76
N ASN A 145 -15.65 -17.74 -26.60
CA ASN A 145 -15.62 -17.54 -28.05
C ASN A 145 -16.23 -16.19 -28.46
N ARG A 146 -17.33 -15.77 -27.83
CA ARG A 146 -17.94 -14.46 -28.06
C ARG A 146 -16.98 -13.32 -27.69
N ARG A 147 -16.33 -13.42 -26.53
CA ARG A 147 -15.35 -12.41 -26.07
C ARG A 147 -14.10 -12.38 -26.95
N LEU A 148 -13.55 -13.53 -27.35
CA LEU A 148 -12.38 -13.60 -28.24
C LEU A 148 -12.63 -12.97 -29.62
N ILE A 149 -13.84 -13.09 -30.16
CA ILE A 149 -14.21 -12.38 -31.40
C ILE A 149 -14.15 -10.86 -31.16
N LYS A 150 -14.78 -10.37 -30.09
CA LYS A 150 -14.79 -8.95 -29.76
C LYS A 150 -13.38 -8.39 -29.48
N LEU A 151 -12.57 -9.13 -28.73
CA LEU A 151 -11.16 -8.79 -28.46
C LEU A 151 -10.34 -8.76 -29.75
N ALA A 152 -10.67 -9.60 -30.74
CA ALA A 152 -10.03 -9.58 -32.05
C ALA A 152 -10.44 -8.36 -32.87
N ASP A 153 -11.73 -7.99 -32.84
CA ASP A 153 -12.25 -6.80 -33.53
C ASP A 153 -11.60 -5.51 -33.01
N HIS A 154 -11.26 -5.45 -31.72
CA HIS A 154 -10.55 -4.34 -31.10
C HIS A 154 -9.00 -4.50 -31.07
N GLY A 155 -8.46 -5.53 -31.72
CA GLY A 155 -7.02 -5.71 -31.91
C GLY A 155 -6.24 -6.11 -30.65
N PHE A 156 -6.88 -6.62 -29.60
CA PHE A 156 -6.20 -7.13 -28.40
C PHE A 156 -5.67 -8.56 -28.63
N VAL A 157 -6.39 -9.36 -29.41
CA VAL A 157 -5.95 -10.68 -29.88
C VAL A 157 -6.03 -10.73 -31.41
N GLU A 158 -5.29 -11.64 -32.02
CA GLU A 158 -5.35 -11.89 -33.46
C GLU A 158 -5.78 -13.33 -33.74
N LYS A 159 -6.53 -13.53 -34.81
CA LYS A 159 -6.98 -14.85 -35.26
C LYS A 159 -5.99 -15.41 -36.26
N ILE A 160 -5.17 -16.37 -35.82
CA ILE A 160 -4.14 -16.99 -36.66
C ILE A 160 -4.75 -17.96 -37.67
N GLU A 161 -5.73 -18.75 -37.22
CA GLU A 161 -6.47 -19.71 -38.03
C GLU A 161 -7.91 -19.83 -37.53
N ARG A 162 -8.73 -20.65 -38.20
CA ARG A 162 -10.10 -20.92 -37.77
C ARG A 162 -10.14 -21.46 -36.33
N GLY A 163 -10.63 -20.62 -35.41
CA GLY A 163 -10.81 -20.96 -34.00
C GLY A 163 -9.52 -20.93 -33.17
N LYS A 164 -8.45 -20.32 -33.67
CA LYS A 164 -7.17 -20.19 -32.99
C LYS A 164 -6.79 -18.71 -32.85
N TYR A 165 -6.55 -18.27 -31.61
CA TYR A 165 -6.27 -16.89 -31.26
C TYR A 165 -4.91 -16.76 -30.58
N ARG A 166 -4.24 -15.63 -30.80
CA ARG A 166 -2.98 -15.28 -30.13
C ARG A 166 -3.08 -13.86 -29.56
N LEU A 167 -2.40 -13.60 -28.45
CA LEU A 167 -2.29 -12.24 -27.91
C LEU A 167 -1.49 -11.36 -28.88
N THR A 168 -1.92 -10.11 -29.07
CA THR A 168 -1.17 -9.11 -29.86
C THR A 168 -0.28 -8.27 -28.96
N ARG A 169 0.63 -7.49 -29.57
CA ARG A 169 1.40 -6.45 -28.86
C ARG A 169 0.51 -5.44 -28.13
N ARG A 170 -0.66 -5.08 -28.68
CA ARG A 170 -1.62 -4.19 -28.01
C ARG A 170 -2.20 -4.85 -26.76
N GLY A 171 -2.54 -6.14 -26.85
CA GLY A 171 -2.99 -6.92 -25.70
C GLY A 171 -1.92 -7.06 -24.61
N GLU A 172 -0.65 -7.20 -24.98
CA GLU A 172 0.47 -7.19 -24.02
C GLU A 172 0.63 -5.82 -23.34
N GLN A 173 0.63 -4.75 -24.13
CA GLN A 173 0.71 -3.37 -23.64
C GLN A 173 -0.43 -3.05 -22.65
N TYR A 174 -1.63 -3.56 -22.91
CA TYR A 174 -2.76 -3.49 -21.98
C TYR A 174 -2.46 -4.08 -20.62
N LEU A 175 -1.94 -5.30 -20.59
CA LEU A 175 -1.65 -6.01 -19.35
C LEU A 175 -0.49 -5.36 -18.59
N CYS A 176 0.46 -4.77 -19.30
CA CYS A 176 1.59 -4.04 -18.72
C CYS A 176 1.26 -2.60 -18.28
N GLY A 177 0.02 -2.12 -18.49
CA GLY A 177 -0.36 -0.73 -18.17
C GLY A 177 0.34 0.32 -19.02
N GLN A 178 0.86 -0.07 -20.19
CA GLN A 178 1.59 0.81 -21.12
C GLN A 178 0.67 1.18 -22.29
N PHE A 179 -0.25 2.12 -22.09
CA PHE A 179 -1.00 2.68 -23.21
C PHE A 179 -0.68 4.14 -23.46
N ASP A 180 -0.14 4.38 -24.65
CA ASP A 180 -0.31 5.66 -25.34
C ASP A 180 -1.74 5.71 -25.88
N THR A 181 -2.59 6.52 -25.27
CA THR A 181 -3.95 6.78 -25.73
C THR A 181 -3.91 7.59 -27.02
N VAL A 182 -3.72 6.94 -28.17
CA VAL A 182 -4.08 7.56 -29.45
C VAL A 182 -5.49 7.11 -29.79
N SER A 183 -6.46 7.93 -29.38
CA SER A 183 -7.82 7.90 -29.91
C SER A 183 -7.76 8.33 -31.38
N ILE A 184 -7.64 7.38 -32.31
CA ILE A 184 -7.90 7.64 -33.72
C ILE A 184 -9.42 7.58 -33.89
N THR A 185 -10.07 8.74 -33.77
CA THR A 185 -11.35 8.98 -34.43
C THR A 185 -11.05 9.56 -35.81
N ASP A 186 -10.91 8.67 -36.79
CA ASP A 186 -11.11 9.01 -38.19
C ASP A 186 -12.26 8.13 -38.68
N ASP A 187 -13.45 8.70 -38.85
CA ASP A 187 -14.01 8.98 -40.18
C ASP A 187 -15.47 9.44 -40.06
N GLU A 188 -15.80 10.61 -40.61
CA GLU A 188 -17.01 10.83 -41.42
C GLU A 188 -16.75 12.05 -42.33
N THR A 189 -16.17 11.82 -43.50
CA THR A 189 -16.31 12.70 -44.66
C THR A 189 -17.70 12.52 -45.29
N GLY A 190 -18.43 13.61 -45.60
CA GLY A 190 -19.65 13.51 -46.41
C GLY A 190 -20.48 14.77 -46.68
N VAL A 191 -20.13 15.49 -47.76
CA VAL A 191 -21.02 16.16 -48.75
C VAL A 191 -21.66 17.54 -48.44
N GLN A 192 -21.10 18.54 -49.16
CA GLN A 192 -21.68 19.72 -49.86
C GLN A 192 -23.15 20.15 -49.61
N SER A 193 -23.32 21.45 -49.33
CA SER A 193 -23.96 22.45 -50.23
C SER A 193 -23.66 23.87 -49.74
#